data_AF-A0A2E6MPG3-F1
#
_entry.id   AF-A0A2E6MPG3-F1
#
_cell.length_a   1.000
_cell.length_b   1.000
_cell.length_c   1.000
_cell.angle_alpha   90.00
_cell.angle_beta   90.00
_cell.angle_gamma   90.00
#
_symmetry.space_group_name_H-M   'P 1'
#
loop_
_entity.id
_entity.type
_entity.pdbx_description
1 polymer ?
#
loop_
_entity_poly.entity_id
_entity_poly.type
_entity_poly.pdbx_seq_one_letter_code
_entity_poly.pdbx_strand_id
1 'polypeptide(L)'
;MTVYRGIDNVLTFEIKNPDQKPVSILNTYKPYFVMFDENNTQIISREGTIKETSTPSFKGQFTVTVTENDLLSLKSQLASYNVYMVATSDNAKTLTYANTHYNAKGTIEIKGDAFPGPTNTYSIKTFTETGVDTGIYTSETITGEPAINGNEALHTAAVYSTDFVGEVFIEGTLDNTVTGSTKFGDIAKVNLASSTQPNYINFNGVFNHLRVRYTKTSGTIDKVLVRN
;
A
#
# COMPACT_ATOMS: atom_id res chain seq x y z
N MET A 1 -7.93 19.62 -5.77
CA MET A 1 -6.69 19.08 -6.36
C MET A 1 -6.73 17.56 -6.23
N THR A 2 -6.21 16.83 -7.20
CA THR A 2 -6.26 15.36 -7.21
C THR A 2 -4.86 14.82 -7.52
N VAL A 3 -4.47 13.77 -6.80
CA VAL A 3 -3.23 13.02 -7.03
C VAL A 3 -3.57 11.56 -7.28
N TYR A 4 -2.80 10.93 -8.17
CA TYR A 4 -3.03 9.56 -8.60
C TYR A 4 -1.97 8.62 -8.05
N ARG A 5 -2.38 7.50 -7.47
CA ARG A 5 -1.46 6.42 -7.08
C ARG A 5 -0.85 5.78 -8.34
N GLY A 6 0.34 5.19 -8.20
CA GLY A 6 1.03 4.50 -9.30
C GLY A 6 1.85 5.41 -10.23
N ILE A 7 1.97 6.71 -9.91
CA ILE A 7 2.80 7.65 -10.66
C ILE A 7 3.29 8.79 -9.78
N ASP A 8 4.38 9.44 -10.17
CA ASP A 8 4.83 10.70 -9.60
C ASP A 8 3.90 11.86 -9.99
N ASN A 9 3.35 12.55 -8.99
CA ASN A 9 2.45 13.68 -9.18
C ASN A 9 3.21 14.99 -8.93
N VAL A 10 3.34 15.81 -9.98
CA VAL A 10 3.98 17.13 -9.87
C VAL A 10 2.91 18.20 -9.62
N LEU A 11 2.88 18.72 -8.40
CA LEU A 11 2.00 19.80 -7.97
C LEU A 11 2.70 21.14 -8.18
N THR A 12 2.04 22.10 -8.82
CA THR A 12 2.58 23.47 -8.98
C THR A 12 1.80 24.42 -8.11
N PHE A 13 2.51 25.25 -7.35
CA PHE A 13 1.95 26.25 -6.45
C PHE A 13 2.50 27.63 -6.81
N GLU A 14 1.69 28.66 -6.61
CA GLU A 14 2.07 30.06 -6.78
C GLU A 14 1.72 30.85 -5.52
N ILE A 15 2.69 31.57 -4.99
CA ILE A 15 2.57 32.35 -3.77
C ILE A 15 2.18 33.77 -4.14
N LYS A 16 1.08 34.23 -3.53
CA LYS A 16 0.53 35.56 -3.72
C LYS A 16 0.42 36.30 -2.40
N ASN A 17 0.53 37.63 -2.48
CA ASN A 17 0.18 38.51 -1.38
C ASN A 17 -1.36 38.67 -1.28
N PRO A 18 -1.87 39.38 -0.26
CA PRO A 18 -3.31 39.66 -0.14
C PRO A 18 -3.94 40.39 -1.33
N ASP A 19 -3.14 41.13 -2.13
CA ASP A 19 -3.54 41.81 -3.35
C ASP A 19 -3.42 40.91 -4.61
N GLN A 20 -3.34 39.59 -4.40
CA GLN A 20 -3.19 38.56 -5.45
C GLN A 20 -1.98 38.74 -6.39
N LYS A 21 -0.98 39.52 -5.99
CA LYS A 21 0.27 39.70 -6.73
C LYS A 21 1.31 38.66 -6.32
N PRO A 22 2.02 38.04 -7.29
CA PRO A 22 3.06 37.08 -6.98
C PRO A 22 4.20 37.68 -6.15
N VAL A 23 4.56 36.98 -5.08
CA VAL A 23 5.65 37.36 -4.17
C VAL A 23 6.88 36.54 -4.51
N SER A 24 8.04 37.19 -4.60
CA SER A 24 9.30 36.47 -4.84
C SER A 24 9.64 35.62 -3.62
N ILE A 25 9.99 34.36 -3.85
CA ILE A 25 10.44 33.43 -2.80
C ILE A 25 11.88 32.99 -3.01
N LEU A 26 12.47 33.33 -4.16
CA LEU A 26 13.84 32.99 -4.55
C LEU A 26 14.85 33.41 -3.47
N ASN A 27 15.71 32.48 -3.05
CA ASN A 27 16.76 32.64 -2.04
C ASN A 27 16.30 33.15 -0.66
N THR A 28 15.01 33.38 -0.45
CA THR A 28 14.46 33.95 0.79
C THR A 28 13.70 32.91 1.59
N TYR A 29 13.01 31.99 0.90
CA TYR A 29 12.18 30.98 1.54
C TYR A 29 12.41 29.61 0.91
N LYS A 30 12.22 28.56 1.71
CA LYS A 30 12.07 27.18 1.28
C LYS A 30 10.62 26.74 1.46
N PRO A 31 9.89 26.37 0.40
CA PRO A 31 8.53 25.89 0.52
C PRO A 31 8.51 24.44 0.99
N TYR A 32 7.62 24.14 1.94
CA TYR A 32 7.34 22.78 2.39
C TYR A 32 5.86 22.47 2.21
N PHE A 33 5.59 21.29 1.67
CA PHE A 33 4.26 20.73 1.53
C PHE A 33 4.09 19.58 2.50
N VAL A 34 3.02 19.63 3.28
CA VAL A 34 2.62 18.56 4.18
C VAL A 34 1.19 18.13 3.88
N MET A 35 0.96 16.82 3.95
CA MET A 35 -0.36 16.22 3.73
C MET A 35 -0.76 15.42 4.96
N PHE A 36 -2.06 15.44 5.25
CA PHE A 36 -2.71 14.79 6.38
C PHE A 36 -3.82 13.88 5.87
N ASP A 37 -3.96 12.71 6.50
CA ASP A 37 -5.05 11.78 6.23
C ASP A 37 -6.40 12.26 6.82
N GLU A 38 -7.45 11.45 6.64
CA GLU A 38 -8.78 11.68 7.23
C GLU A 38 -8.76 11.76 8.78
N ASN A 39 -7.76 11.18 9.43
CA ASN A 39 -7.57 11.19 10.88
C ASN A 39 -6.72 12.38 11.36
N ASN A 40 -6.37 13.31 10.46
CA ASN A 40 -5.45 14.43 10.69
C ASN A 40 -4.02 14.01 11.10
N THR A 41 -3.59 12.81 10.73
CA THR A 41 -2.22 12.33 10.88
C THR A 41 -1.39 12.76 9.68
N GLN A 42 -0.20 13.30 9.91
CA GLN A 42 0.70 13.67 8.81
C GLN A 42 1.21 12.42 8.09
N ILE A 43 0.99 12.36 6.78
CA ILE A 43 1.32 11.21 5.93
C ILE A 43 2.43 11.53 4.91
N ILE A 44 2.54 12.78 4.48
CA ILE A 44 3.58 13.21 3.52
C ILE A 44 4.17 14.52 4.00
N SER A 45 5.49 14.66 3.86
CA SER A 45 6.23 15.91 3.98
C SER A 45 7.28 15.98 2.88
N ARG A 46 7.18 16.99 2.02
CA ARG A 46 8.09 17.18 0.88
C ARG A 46 8.53 18.64 0.80
N GLU A 47 9.82 18.84 0.56
CA GLU A 47 10.37 20.14 0.21
C GLU A 47 10.03 20.44 -1.26
N GLY A 48 9.57 21.66 -1.53
CA GLY A 48 9.27 22.12 -2.88
C GLY A 48 10.51 22.66 -3.60
N THR A 49 10.58 22.42 -4.89
CA THR A 49 11.60 22.98 -5.78
C THR A 49 11.11 24.31 -6.34
N ILE A 50 11.83 25.39 -6.03
CA ILE A 50 11.53 26.74 -6.53
C ILE A 50 11.77 26.78 -8.04
N LYS A 51 10.80 27.29 -8.81
CA LYS A 51 10.92 27.49 -10.26
C LYS A 51 11.31 28.92 -10.64
N GLU A 52 11.20 29.86 -9.69
CA GLU A 52 11.57 31.25 -9.90
C GLU A 52 13.05 31.39 -10.27
N THR A 53 13.35 32.17 -11.33
CA THR A 53 14.71 32.42 -11.80
C THR A 53 15.16 33.86 -11.52
N SER A 54 16.48 34.09 -11.51
CA SER A 54 17.08 35.42 -11.27
C SER A 54 16.72 36.48 -12.32
N THR A 55 16.39 36.05 -13.54
CA THR A 55 15.67 36.87 -14.53
C THR A 55 14.18 36.61 -14.31
N PRO A 56 13.37 37.57 -13.81
CA PRO A 56 12.09 37.30 -13.14
C PRO A 56 11.08 36.58 -14.06
N SER A 57 11.13 35.25 -13.98
CA SER A 57 10.22 34.30 -14.63
C SER A 57 9.70 33.38 -13.53
N PHE A 58 8.42 32.99 -13.59
CA PHE A 58 7.79 32.12 -12.60
C PHE A 58 7.89 32.66 -11.15
N LYS A 59 7.79 33.99 -10.98
CA LYS A 59 7.89 34.65 -9.68
C LYS A 59 6.91 34.03 -8.67
N GLY A 60 7.42 33.60 -7.52
CA GLY A 60 6.59 32.99 -6.47
C GLY A 60 6.11 31.57 -6.76
N GLN A 61 6.58 30.94 -7.84
CA GLN A 61 6.18 29.57 -8.18
C GLN A 61 7.18 28.53 -7.70
N PHE A 62 6.64 27.41 -7.23
CA PHE A 62 7.42 26.22 -6.89
C PHE A 62 6.63 24.96 -7.24
N THR A 63 7.35 23.85 -7.39
CA THR A 63 6.76 22.53 -7.59
C THR A 63 7.06 21.60 -6.45
N VAL A 64 6.11 20.72 -6.15
CA VAL A 64 6.28 19.62 -5.21
C VAL A 64 5.98 18.34 -5.95
N THR A 65 6.92 17.40 -5.93
CA THR A 65 6.70 16.07 -6.47
C THR A 65 6.27 15.15 -5.34
N VAL A 66 5.02 14.72 -5.36
CA VAL A 66 4.51 13.62 -4.54
C VAL A 66 4.81 12.34 -5.29
N THR A 67 5.70 11.51 -4.75
CA THR A 67 6.19 10.33 -5.48
C THR A 67 5.21 9.18 -5.42
N GLU A 68 5.31 8.26 -6.37
CA GLU A 68 4.55 7.00 -6.35
C GLU A 68 4.68 6.28 -5.01
N ASN A 69 5.90 6.21 -4.46
CA ASN A 69 6.18 5.52 -3.20
C ASN A 69 5.48 6.16 -2.00
N ASP A 70 5.30 7.50 -1.99
CA ASP A 70 4.58 8.18 -0.90
C ASP A 70 3.08 7.81 -0.89
N LEU A 71 2.54 7.46 -2.06
CA LEU A 71 1.13 7.11 -2.25
C LEU A 71 0.87 5.60 -2.23
N LEU A 72 1.92 4.77 -2.11
CA LEU A 72 1.83 3.32 -2.25
C LEU A 72 0.95 2.69 -1.16
N SER A 73 1.17 3.07 0.09
CA SER A 73 0.46 2.55 1.28
C SER A 73 -0.82 3.33 1.62
N LEU A 74 -1.13 4.39 0.88
CA LEU A 74 -2.28 5.24 1.14
C LEU A 74 -3.52 4.71 0.41
N LYS A 75 -4.63 4.60 1.15
CA LYS A 75 -5.94 4.33 0.56
C LYS A 75 -6.47 5.54 -0.22
N SER A 76 -7.34 5.30 -1.19
CA SER A 76 -8.10 6.36 -1.85
C SER A 76 -8.97 7.08 -0.81
N GLN A 77 -8.75 8.38 -0.63
CA GLN A 77 -9.43 9.18 0.39
C GLN A 77 -9.35 10.68 0.08
N LEU A 78 -10.19 11.46 0.75
CA LEU A 78 -10.11 12.91 0.76
C LEU A 78 -9.13 13.35 1.85
N ALA A 79 -7.91 13.69 1.45
CA ALA A 79 -6.86 14.16 2.33
C ALA A 79 -6.84 15.69 2.41
N SER A 80 -6.09 16.20 3.37
CA SER A 80 -5.89 17.63 3.57
C SER A 80 -4.43 17.99 3.41
N TYR A 81 -4.11 19.15 2.88
CA TYR A 81 -2.74 19.60 2.75
C TYR A 81 -2.54 21.01 3.32
N ASN A 82 -1.30 21.31 3.67
CA ASN A 82 -0.86 22.65 4.04
C ASN A 82 0.49 22.92 3.39
N VAL A 83 0.72 24.17 3.02
CA VAL A 83 1.99 24.68 2.55
C VAL A 83 2.49 25.70 3.56
N TYR A 84 3.73 25.58 3.99
CA TYR A 84 4.38 26.60 4.80
C TYR A 84 5.75 26.92 4.22
N MET A 85 6.27 28.09 4.56
CA MET A 85 7.59 28.54 4.17
C MET A 85 8.53 28.54 5.34
N VAL A 86 9.80 28.26 5.07
CA VAL A 86 10.88 28.39 6.04
C VAL A 86 11.85 29.44 5.51
N ALA A 87 12.08 30.51 6.28
CA ALA A 87 13.02 31.55 5.89
C ALA A 87 14.46 30.99 5.86
N THR A 88 15.22 31.33 4.82
CA THR A 88 16.60 30.85 4.63
C THR A 88 17.58 31.47 5.63
N SER A 89 17.24 32.61 6.22
CA SER A 89 18.09 33.38 7.15
C SER A 89 18.11 32.82 8.57
N ASP A 90 16.96 32.41 9.11
CA ASP A 90 16.77 32.09 10.52
C ASP A 90 15.90 30.84 10.76
N ASN A 91 15.48 30.16 9.69
CA ASN A 91 14.56 29.02 9.73
C ASN A 91 13.18 29.33 10.34
N ALA A 92 12.76 30.60 10.37
CA ALA A 92 11.43 30.98 10.83
C ALA A 92 10.35 30.38 9.91
N LYS A 93 9.35 29.72 10.52
CA LYS A 93 8.21 29.11 9.81
C LYS A 93 7.12 30.14 9.59
N THR A 94 6.76 30.38 8.33
CA THR A 94 5.65 31.26 7.93
C THR A 94 4.52 30.41 7.35
N LEU A 95 3.32 30.55 7.90
CA LEU A 95 2.13 29.87 7.40
C LEU A 95 1.70 30.49 6.06
N THR A 96 1.34 29.66 5.09
CA THR A 96 0.66 30.13 3.88
C THR A 96 -0.81 29.74 3.91
N TYR A 97 -1.59 30.35 3.03
CA TYR A 97 -3.03 30.12 2.95
C TYR A 97 -3.38 29.51 1.60
N ALA A 98 -4.18 28.45 1.63
CA ALA A 98 -4.65 27.76 0.44
C ALA A 98 -5.76 28.52 -0.31
N ASN A 99 -6.37 29.52 0.33
CA ASN A 99 -7.43 30.33 -0.29
C ASN A 99 -7.47 31.80 0.21
N THR A 100 -8.26 32.62 -0.49
CA THR A 100 -8.47 34.05 -0.18
C THR A 100 -9.21 34.31 1.13
N HIS A 101 -9.79 33.27 1.74
CA HIS A 101 -10.43 33.33 3.06
C HIS A 101 -9.44 32.96 4.18
N TYR A 102 -8.14 32.95 3.89
CA TYR A 102 -7.07 32.68 4.86
C TYR A 102 -7.17 31.30 5.54
N ASN A 103 -7.67 30.29 4.83
CA ASN A 103 -7.61 28.92 5.32
C ASN A 103 -6.23 28.33 4.99
N ALA A 104 -5.50 27.89 6.01
CA ALA A 104 -4.23 27.18 5.82
C ALA A 104 -4.42 25.74 5.31
N LYS A 105 -5.60 25.17 5.53
CA LYS A 105 -5.96 23.81 5.13
C LYS A 105 -6.56 23.81 3.72
N GLY A 106 -5.87 23.18 2.78
CA GLY A 106 -6.41 22.85 1.46
C GLY A 106 -6.89 21.40 1.39
N THR A 107 -7.71 21.09 0.38
CA THR A 107 -8.24 19.73 0.16
C THR A 107 -7.57 19.08 -1.06
N ILE A 108 -7.11 17.84 -0.89
CA ILE A 108 -6.49 17.04 -1.94
C ILE A 108 -7.10 15.63 -1.95
N GLU A 109 -7.53 15.16 -3.11
CA GLU A 109 -8.11 13.83 -3.27
C GLU A 109 -7.05 12.86 -3.77
N ILE A 110 -6.92 11.72 -3.11
CA ILE A 110 -6.03 10.62 -3.52
C ILE A 110 -6.88 9.59 -4.26
N LYS A 111 -6.56 9.33 -5.53
CA LYS A 111 -7.25 8.35 -6.37
C LYS A 111 -6.31 7.22 -6.80
N GLY A 112 -6.78 5.98 -6.73
CA GLY A 112 -6.05 4.79 -7.18
C GLY A 112 -6.68 4.08 -8.38
N ASP A 113 -7.67 4.71 -9.02
CA ASP A 113 -8.42 4.15 -10.15
C ASP A 113 -7.69 4.31 -11.50
N ALA A 114 -6.86 5.33 -11.65
CA ALA A 114 -6.13 5.61 -12.89
C ALA A 114 -5.02 4.58 -13.18
N PHE A 115 -4.42 4.01 -12.14
CA PHE A 115 -3.41 2.96 -12.21
C PHE A 115 -3.74 1.88 -11.17
N PRO A 116 -4.60 0.91 -11.49
CA PRO A 116 -4.93 -0.15 -10.54
C PRO A 116 -3.65 -0.93 -10.22
N GLY A 117 -3.23 -0.83 -8.97
CA GLY A 117 -2.11 -1.61 -8.45
C GLY A 117 -2.46 -3.09 -8.38
N PRO A 118 -1.47 -3.97 -8.19
CA PRO A 118 -1.72 -5.38 -7.99
C PRO A 118 -2.66 -5.61 -6.81
N THR A 119 -3.54 -6.60 -6.93
CA THR A 119 -4.47 -7.00 -5.86
C THR A 119 -3.68 -7.28 -4.57
N ASN A 120 -4.27 -6.89 -3.44
CA ASN A 120 -3.65 -7.12 -2.14
C ASN A 120 -3.38 -8.61 -1.92
N THR A 121 -2.16 -8.95 -1.52
CA THR A 121 -1.80 -10.31 -1.10
C THR A 121 -2.63 -10.70 0.13
N TYR A 122 -3.29 -11.86 0.09
CA TYR A 122 -4.02 -12.37 1.24
C TYR A 122 -3.04 -12.97 2.25
N SER A 123 -3.16 -12.60 3.52
CA SER A 123 -2.30 -13.09 4.61
C SER A 123 -3.08 -14.00 5.54
N ILE A 124 -2.90 -15.31 5.39
CA ILE A 124 -3.41 -16.33 6.30
C ILE A 124 -2.53 -16.36 7.55
N LYS A 125 -3.12 -16.17 8.72
CA LYS A 125 -2.43 -16.24 10.03
C LYS A 125 -3.08 -17.20 11.00
N THR A 126 -4.35 -17.51 10.80
CA THR A 126 -5.12 -18.36 11.70
C THR A 126 -5.13 -19.79 11.17
N PHE A 127 -4.70 -20.71 12.02
CA PHE A 127 -4.71 -22.14 11.76
C PHE A 127 -5.38 -22.85 12.93
N THR A 128 -6.27 -23.79 12.62
CA THR A 128 -7.01 -24.57 13.61
C THR A 128 -6.67 -26.03 13.44
N GLU A 129 -6.45 -26.72 14.55
CA GLU A 129 -6.18 -28.15 14.54
C GLU A 129 -7.45 -28.92 14.20
N THR A 130 -7.33 -29.94 13.34
CA THR A 130 -8.47 -30.73 12.85
C THR A 130 -9.03 -31.71 13.89
N GLY A 131 -8.32 -31.89 15.00
CA GLY A 131 -8.71 -32.71 16.16
C GLY A 131 -7.67 -32.60 17.27
N VAL A 132 -7.97 -33.17 18.43
CA VAL A 132 -7.03 -33.18 19.57
C VAL A 132 -5.81 -34.01 19.24
N ASP A 133 -4.62 -33.42 19.36
CA ASP A 133 -3.30 -34.05 19.17
C ASP A 133 -3.11 -34.73 17.80
N THR A 134 -3.77 -34.23 16.77
CA THR A 134 -3.62 -34.76 15.40
C THR A 134 -2.36 -34.25 14.72
N GLY A 135 -1.85 -33.08 15.13
CA GLY A 135 -0.73 -32.41 14.47
C GLY A 135 -1.06 -31.89 13.06
N ILE A 136 -2.33 -31.95 12.65
CA ILE A 136 -2.82 -31.50 11.35
C ILE A 136 -3.65 -30.23 11.56
N TYR A 137 -3.21 -29.16 10.92
CA TYR A 137 -3.80 -27.83 11.02
C TYR A 137 -4.32 -27.36 9.68
N THR A 138 -5.47 -26.71 9.68
CA THR A 138 -6.08 -26.10 8.49
C THR A 138 -6.34 -24.62 8.72
N SER A 139 -6.14 -23.82 7.68
CA SER A 139 -6.46 -22.40 7.70
C SER A 139 -7.94 -22.13 7.45
N GLU A 140 -8.31 -20.86 7.63
CA GLU A 140 -9.49 -20.30 6.97
C GLU A 140 -9.41 -20.46 5.43
N THR A 141 -10.57 -20.43 4.78
CA THR A 141 -10.68 -20.50 3.33
C THR A 141 -10.62 -19.12 2.73
N ILE A 142 -9.82 -18.98 1.67
CA ILE A 142 -9.67 -17.75 0.90
C ILE A 142 -10.31 -17.95 -0.47
N THR A 143 -10.84 -16.88 -1.08
CA THR A 143 -11.34 -16.99 -2.45
C THR A 143 -10.17 -17.13 -3.43
N GLY A 144 -10.32 -18.01 -4.42
CA GLY A 144 -9.38 -18.17 -5.52
C GLY A 144 -9.64 -17.23 -6.70
N GLU A 145 -10.63 -16.32 -6.59
CA GLU A 145 -11.01 -15.32 -7.60
C GLU A 145 -11.01 -15.85 -9.05
N PRO A 146 -11.79 -16.90 -9.32
CA PRO A 146 -11.75 -17.64 -10.60
C PRO A 146 -12.14 -16.79 -11.81
N ALA A 147 -12.92 -15.72 -11.61
CA ALA A 147 -13.35 -14.81 -12.67
C ALA A 147 -12.24 -13.87 -13.15
N ILE A 148 -11.24 -13.60 -12.31
CA ILE A 148 -10.09 -12.74 -12.62
C ILE A 148 -8.94 -13.59 -13.16
N ASN A 149 -8.78 -14.79 -12.59
CA ASN A 149 -7.78 -15.76 -13.00
C ASN A 149 -8.20 -16.43 -14.32
N GLY A 150 -7.83 -15.80 -15.44
CA GLY A 150 -8.00 -16.34 -16.79
C GLY A 150 -7.16 -17.59 -17.06
N ASN A 151 -6.80 -17.84 -18.33
CA ASN A 151 -6.33 -19.16 -18.79
C ASN A 151 -4.99 -19.66 -18.21
N GLU A 152 -4.13 -18.79 -17.66
CA GLU A 152 -2.86 -19.20 -17.04
C GLU A 152 -2.94 -19.38 -15.51
N ALA A 153 -3.88 -18.70 -14.84
CA ALA A 153 -4.20 -18.80 -13.41
C ALA A 153 -3.01 -19.16 -12.49
N LEU A 154 -1.93 -18.38 -12.56
CA LEU A 154 -0.75 -18.60 -11.73
C LEU A 154 -0.97 -18.02 -10.33
N HIS A 155 -0.72 -18.85 -9.32
CA HIS A 155 -0.78 -18.47 -7.93
C HIS A 155 0.58 -18.67 -7.27
N THR A 156 0.92 -17.79 -6.33
CA THR A 156 2.12 -17.91 -5.48
C THR A 156 1.70 -17.90 -4.02
N ALA A 157 2.10 -18.93 -3.28
CA ALA A 157 1.98 -18.97 -1.82
C ALA A 157 3.37 -18.93 -1.17
N ALA A 158 3.62 -17.97 -0.29
CA ALA A 158 4.86 -17.84 0.48
C ALA A 158 4.60 -18.17 1.96
N VAL A 159 5.29 -19.19 2.46
CA VAL A 159 5.17 -19.71 3.82
C VAL A 159 6.28 -19.13 4.69
N TYR A 160 5.88 -18.47 5.77
CA TYR A 160 6.78 -17.98 6.83
C TYR A 160 6.60 -18.86 8.06
N SER A 161 7.72 -19.37 8.57
CA SER A 161 7.73 -20.32 9.66
C SER A 161 8.91 -20.11 10.59
N THR A 162 8.76 -20.52 11.84
CA THR A 162 9.82 -20.51 12.86
C THR A 162 10.06 -21.94 13.32
N ASP A 163 11.28 -22.45 13.08
CA ASP A 163 11.74 -23.80 13.43
C ASP A 163 10.80 -24.94 12.99
N PHE A 164 10.01 -24.69 11.94
CA PHE A 164 8.98 -25.61 11.48
C PHE A 164 9.57 -26.79 10.72
N VAL A 165 9.19 -27.99 11.15
CA VAL A 165 9.47 -29.24 10.44
C VAL A 165 8.15 -29.90 10.15
N GLY A 166 7.87 -30.15 8.88
CA GLY A 166 6.60 -30.72 8.46
C GLY A 166 6.29 -30.50 6.98
N GLU A 167 5.05 -30.79 6.63
CA GLU A 167 4.55 -30.71 5.26
C GLU A 167 3.45 -29.67 5.20
N VAL A 168 3.51 -28.78 4.21
CA VAL A 168 2.49 -27.75 3.94
C VAL A 168 1.86 -28.04 2.59
N PHE A 169 0.54 -28.08 2.57
CA PHE A 169 -0.31 -28.37 1.43
C PHE A 169 -1.13 -27.14 1.10
N ILE A 170 -1.11 -26.76 -0.17
CA ILE A 170 -2.10 -25.85 -0.72
C ILE A 170 -3.22 -26.71 -1.28
N GLU A 171 -4.42 -26.51 -0.76
CA GLU A 171 -5.60 -27.23 -1.19
C GLU A 171 -6.60 -26.28 -1.82
N GLY A 172 -7.36 -26.76 -2.80
CA GLY A 172 -8.40 -25.96 -3.45
C GLY A 172 -9.64 -26.75 -3.78
N THR A 173 -10.70 -26.00 -4.08
CA THR A 173 -11.99 -26.55 -4.46
C THR A 173 -12.64 -25.71 -5.56
N LEU A 174 -13.46 -26.39 -6.36
CA LEU A 174 -14.33 -25.79 -7.38
C LEU A 174 -15.76 -25.60 -6.87
N ASP A 175 -16.04 -25.96 -5.61
CA ASP A 175 -17.35 -25.73 -5.01
C ASP A 175 -17.62 -24.23 -4.91
N ASN A 176 -18.85 -23.80 -5.22
CA ASN A 176 -19.20 -22.38 -5.19
C ASN A 176 -19.33 -21.84 -3.75
N THR A 177 -19.55 -22.72 -2.78
CA THR A 177 -19.70 -22.36 -1.36
C THR A 177 -19.01 -23.41 -0.50
N VAL A 178 -18.19 -22.96 0.44
CA VAL A 178 -17.56 -23.86 1.42
C VAL A 178 -18.56 -24.21 2.51
N THR A 179 -18.78 -25.50 2.70
CA THR A 179 -19.56 -26.07 3.81
C THR A 179 -18.69 -27.06 4.58
N GLY A 180 -19.16 -27.55 5.73
CA GLY A 180 -18.43 -28.57 6.51
C GLY A 180 -18.20 -29.90 5.76
N SER A 181 -18.87 -30.13 4.62
CA SER A 181 -18.70 -31.32 3.78
C SER A 181 -17.90 -31.07 2.50
N THR A 182 -17.50 -29.83 2.23
CA THR A 182 -16.73 -29.45 1.04
C THR A 182 -15.41 -30.21 1.00
N LYS A 183 -15.14 -30.81 -0.16
CA LYS A 183 -13.90 -31.53 -0.41
C LYS A 183 -12.88 -30.56 -0.99
N PHE A 184 -11.67 -30.62 -0.43
CA PHE A 184 -10.51 -29.89 -0.93
C PHE A 184 -9.53 -30.92 -1.47
N GLY A 185 -8.98 -30.64 -2.65
CA GLY A 185 -7.93 -31.45 -3.26
C GLY A 185 -6.56 -30.82 -3.06
N ASP A 186 -5.54 -31.66 -2.91
CA ASP A 186 -4.15 -31.22 -2.80
C ASP A 186 -3.66 -30.71 -4.17
N ILE A 187 -3.33 -29.42 -4.25
CA ILE A 187 -2.82 -28.79 -5.48
C ILE A 187 -1.29 -28.80 -5.47
N ALA A 188 -0.71 -28.41 -4.34
CA ALA A 188 0.72 -28.20 -4.23
C ALA A 188 1.19 -28.58 -2.82
N LYS A 189 2.44 -29.04 -2.71
CA LYS A 189 3.05 -29.49 -1.47
C LYS A 189 4.45 -28.91 -1.34
N VAL A 190 4.78 -28.42 -0.16
CA VAL A 190 6.14 -28.02 0.22
C VAL A 190 6.52 -28.68 1.53
N ASN A 191 7.72 -29.28 1.55
CA ASN A 191 8.29 -29.87 2.75
C ASN A 191 9.27 -28.87 3.35
N LEU A 192 9.09 -28.56 4.62
CA LEU A 192 9.92 -27.62 5.36
C LEU A 192 10.69 -28.38 6.43
N ALA A 193 12.00 -28.13 6.49
CA ALA A 193 12.92 -28.72 7.46
C ALA A 193 13.72 -27.60 8.15
N SER A 194 13.05 -26.87 9.06
CA SER A 194 13.64 -25.75 9.82
C SER A 194 14.24 -24.66 8.94
N SER A 195 13.51 -24.25 7.89
CA SER A 195 13.99 -23.18 7.00
C SER A 195 13.89 -21.81 7.68
N THR A 196 14.96 -21.03 7.58
CA THR A 196 15.03 -19.66 8.11
C THR A 196 14.59 -18.59 7.12
N GLN A 197 14.34 -18.99 5.85
CA GLN A 197 13.84 -18.11 4.80
C GLN A 197 12.40 -18.50 4.43
N PRO A 198 11.57 -17.53 3.98
CA PRO A 198 10.25 -17.86 3.50
C PRO A 198 10.34 -18.75 2.26
N ASN A 199 9.62 -19.87 2.30
CA ASN A 199 9.56 -20.79 1.17
C ASN A 199 8.33 -20.47 0.33
N TYR A 200 8.51 -20.29 -0.97
CA TYR A 200 7.42 -20.02 -1.88
C TYR A 200 7.09 -21.26 -2.71
N ILE A 201 5.82 -21.38 -3.07
CA ILE A 201 5.29 -22.40 -3.97
C ILE A 201 4.43 -21.72 -5.02
N ASN A 202 4.70 -22.03 -6.28
CA ASN A 202 3.92 -21.56 -7.41
C ASN A 202 3.05 -22.72 -7.90
N PHE A 203 1.78 -22.44 -8.19
CA PHE A 203 0.85 -23.44 -8.72
C PHE A 203 -0.12 -22.77 -9.70
N ASN A 204 -0.61 -23.55 -10.67
CA ASN A 204 -1.54 -23.07 -11.68
C ASN A 204 -2.90 -23.74 -11.50
N GLY A 205 -3.98 -22.98 -11.70
CA GLY A 205 -5.33 -23.53 -11.80
C GLY A 205 -6.42 -22.53 -11.40
N VAL A 206 -7.61 -22.69 -11.97
CA VAL A 206 -8.77 -21.85 -11.64
C VAL A 206 -9.53 -22.49 -10.49
N PHE A 207 -9.49 -21.88 -9.30
CA PHE A 207 -10.15 -22.39 -8.10
C PHE A 207 -11.16 -21.37 -7.56
N ASN A 208 -12.28 -21.85 -6.99
CA ASN A 208 -13.25 -20.96 -6.34
C ASN A 208 -12.77 -20.57 -4.94
N HIS A 209 -12.23 -21.54 -4.21
CA HIS A 209 -11.66 -21.34 -2.87
C HIS A 209 -10.37 -22.13 -2.70
N LEU A 210 -9.44 -21.54 -1.95
CA LEU A 210 -8.17 -22.13 -1.55
C LEU A 210 -8.11 -22.19 -0.02
N ARG A 211 -7.33 -23.13 0.50
CA ARG A 211 -6.93 -23.17 1.91
C ARG A 211 -5.56 -23.79 2.05
N VAL A 212 -4.93 -23.57 3.20
CA VAL A 212 -3.65 -24.15 3.54
C VAL A 212 -3.87 -25.19 4.63
N ARG A 213 -3.37 -26.40 4.40
CA ARG A 213 -3.26 -27.44 5.41
C ARG A 213 -1.79 -27.71 5.70
N TYR A 214 -1.42 -27.94 6.95
CA TYR A 214 -0.08 -28.43 7.25
C TYR A 214 -0.11 -29.54 8.29
N THR A 215 0.89 -30.40 8.19
CA THR A 215 1.18 -31.43 9.19
C THR A 215 2.48 -31.07 9.86
N LYS A 216 2.46 -30.96 11.19
CA LYS A 216 3.59 -30.49 11.99
C LYS A 216 4.27 -31.64 12.73
N THR A 217 5.58 -31.71 12.62
CA THR A 217 6.44 -32.47 13.54
C THR A 217 6.98 -31.57 14.66
N SER A 218 7.42 -30.35 14.32
CA SER A 218 7.90 -29.34 15.29
C SER A 218 7.74 -27.90 14.76
N GLY A 219 7.92 -26.90 15.63
CA GLY A 219 7.91 -25.47 15.26
C GLY A 219 6.52 -24.87 14.98
N THR A 220 6.46 -23.71 14.32
CA THR A 220 5.20 -23.01 13.98
C THR A 220 5.22 -22.44 12.57
N ILE A 221 4.05 -22.41 11.94
CA ILE A 221 3.81 -21.57 10.76
C ILE A 221 3.24 -20.24 11.28
N ASP A 222 3.92 -19.14 10.96
CA ASP A 222 3.58 -17.83 11.49
C ASP A 222 2.59 -17.10 10.57
N LYS A 223 2.76 -17.27 9.26
CA LYS A 223 1.85 -16.76 8.24
C LYS A 223 2.08 -17.43 6.89
N VAL A 224 1.03 -17.47 6.08
CA VAL A 224 1.12 -17.82 4.65
C VAL A 224 0.53 -16.69 3.84
N LEU A 225 1.33 -16.15 2.92
CA LEU A 225 0.93 -15.10 1.99
C LEU A 225 0.53 -15.75 0.68
N VAL A 226 -0.71 -15.61 0.25
CA VAL A 226 -1.19 -16.14 -1.04
C VAL A 226 -1.52 -14.97 -1.95
N ARG A 227 -1.03 -15.06 -3.19
CA ARG A 227 -1.26 -14.08 -4.25
C ARG A 227 -1.65 -14.77 -5.56
N ASN A 228 -2.55 -14.12 -6.26
CA ASN A 228 -2.96 -14.41 -7.63
C ASN A 228 -2.36 -13.34 -8.57
#